data_AF-A0A6I4WN15-F1
#
_entry.id   AF-A0A6I4WN15-F1
#
_cell.length_a   1.000
_cell.length_b   1.000
_cell.length_c   1.000
_cell.angle_alpha   90.00
_cell.angle_beta   90.00
_cell.angle_gamma   90.00
#
_symmetry.space_group_name_H-M   'P 1'
#
loop_
_entity.id
_entity.type
_entity.pdbx_description
1 polymer ?
#
loop_
_entity_poly.entity_id
_entity_poly.type
_entity_poly.pdbx_seq_one_letter_code
_entity_poly.pdbx_strand_id
1 'polypeptide(L)'
;MTVTVELLDQPPPLSTGSWKDVVDINVPAPAGELRVTGLTAETDAEHLLPALSHAGPGTYRLRVHARGRDTDPAASENYDWDAVEEDVVDDYDDAEDQTDPADEFLIAVWPASHAPPVSHKLTGVYGAELRGASL
;
A
#
# COMPACT_ATOMS: atom_id res chain seq x y z
N MET A 1 -7.28 5.06 -3.52
CA MET A 1 -6.34 4.43 -2.57
C MET A 1 -6.77 4.72 -1.14
N THR A 2 -6.71 3.73 -0.25
CA THR A 2 -7.05 3.84 1.18
C THR A 2 -5.91 3.27 2.03
N VAL A 3 -5.51 3.98 3.08
CA VAL A 3 -4.49 3.53 4.04
C VAL A 3 -5.06 3.55 5.44
N THR A 4 -5.01 2.40 6.12
CA THR A 4 -5.37 2.25 7.53
C THR A 4 -4.12 1.97 8.35
N VAL A 5 -3.97 2.62 9.50
CA VAL A 5 -2.84 2.45 10.42
C VAL A 5 -3.35 1.92 11.75
N GLU A 6 -2.71 0.85 12.24
CA GLU A 6 -2.91 0.31 13.58
C GLU A 6 -1.63 0.47 14.40
N LEU A 7 -1.73 1.20 15.51
CA LEU A 7 -0.62 1.40 16.45
C LEU A 7 -0.80 0.41 17.60
N LEU A 8 0.13 -0.53 17.73
CA LEU A 8 0.06 -1.65 18.65
C LEU A 8 1.32 -1.69 19.52
N ASP A 9 1.19 -2.22 20.74
CA ASP A 9 2.34 -2.38 21.63
C ASP A 9 3.07 -3.71 21.44
N GLN A 10 2.46 -4.66 20.69
CA GLN A 10 2.94 -6.03 20.49
C GLN A 10 2.59 -6.52 19.08
N PRO A 11 3.30 -7.55 18.55
CA PRO A 11 3.02 -8.09 17.23
C PRO A 11 1.59 -8.64 17.13
N PRO A 12 0.82 -8.27 16.09
CA PRO A 12 -0.48 -8.86 15.84
C PRO A 12 -0.32 -10.31 15.34
N PRO A 13 -1.33 -11.19 15.57
CA PRO A 13 -1.37 -12.50 14.94
C PRO A 13 -1.19 -12.42 13.42
N LEU A 14 -0.51 -13.39 12.83
CA LEU A 14 -0.37 -13.45 11.37
C LEU A 14 -1.71 -13.83 10.75
N SER A 15 -2.31 -12.88 10.03
CA SER A 15 -3.49 -13.11 9.19
C SER A 15 -3.23 -12.55 7.80
N THR A 16 -3.27 -13.42 6.78
CA THR A 16 -3.03 -13.02 5.39
C THR A 16 -4.33 -12.90 4.57
N GLY A 17 -5.42 -13.54 4.99
CA GLY A 17 -6.77 -13.40 4.42
C GLY A 17 -6.84 -13.18 2.89
N SER A 18 -7.60 -12.16 2.50
CA SER A 18 -7.76 -11.66 1.12
C SER A 18 -6.61 -10.76 0.64
N TRP A 19 -5.63 -10.44 1.49
CA TRP A 19 -4.51 -9.59 1.12
C TRP A 19 -3.61 -10.28 0.10
N LYS A 20 -3.09 -9.53 -0.87
CA LYS A 20 -2.25 -10.07 -1.95
C LYS A 20 -0.79 -10.14 -1.52
N ASP A 21 -0.32 -9.10 -0.85
CA ASP A 21 1.03 -9.02 -0.31
C ASP A 21 0.97 -8.73 1.19
N VAL A 22 1.77 -9.46 1.97
CA VAL A 22 1.92 -9.27 3.41
C VAL A 22 3.39 -9.40 3.77
N VAL A 23 3.99 -8.32 4.25
CA VAL A 23 5.41 -8.24 4.57
C VAL A 23 5.63 -7.58 5.92
N ASP A 24 6.63 -8.04 6.65
CA ASP A 24 7.12 -7.37 7.85
C ASP A 24 8.48 -6.73 7.55
N ILE A 25 8.62 -5.44 7.85
CA ILE A 25 9.87 -4.67 7.70
C ILE A 25 10.20 -3.94 9.00
N ASN A 26 11.47 -3.59 9.20
CA ASN A 26 11.88 -2.73 10.31
C ASN A 26 12.21 -1.34 9.84
N VAL A 27 11.82 -0.35 10.64
CA VAL A 27 12.12 1.05 10.40
C VAL A 27 12.71 1.67 11.67
N PRO A 28 13.97 2.17 11.62
CA PRO A 28 14.54 2.93 12.71
C PRO A 28 13.90 4.33 12.76
N ALA A 29 13.47 4.73 13.95
CA ALA A 29 12.89 6.04 14.25
C ALA A 29 13.63 6.68 15.44
N PRO A 30 14.91 7.06 15.29
CA PRO A 30 15.74 7.55 16.40
C PRO A 30 15.25 8.88 16.98
N ALA A 31 14.48 9.67 16.22
CA ALA A 31 13.85 10.90 16.68
C ALA A 31 12.42 10.69 17.20
N GLY A 32 11.82 9.52 16.99
CA GLY A 32 10.41 9.28 17.38
C GLY A 32 9.39 10.03 16.51
N GLU A 33 9.74 10.36 15.26
CA GLU A 33 8.89 11.10 14.32
C GLU A 33 8.58 10.31 13.03
N LEU A 34 8.46 8.98 13.12
CA LEU A 34 8.17 8.15 11.96
C LEU A 34 6.77 8.45 11.41
N ARG A 35 6.66 8.68 10.10
CA ARG A 35 5.40 9.00 9.41
C ARG A 35 5.27 8.23 8.10
N VAL A 36 4.03 8.07 7.65
CA VAL A 36 3.68 7.59 6.32
C VAL A 36 3.17 8.78 5.51
N THR A 37 3.68 8.93 4.30
CA THR A 37 3.23 9.95 3.34
C THR A 37 3.23 9.36 1.94
N GLY A 38 2.31 9.81 1.08
CA GLY A 38 2.42 9.60 -0.35
C GLY A 38 3.46 10.54 -0.95
N LEU A 39 4.02 10.18 -2.12
CA LEU A 39 5.02 11.01 -2.82
C LEU A 39 4.43 12.35 -3.30
N THR A 40 3.15 12.33 -3.67
CA THR A 40 2.36 13.48 -4.14
C THR A 40 1.30 13.92 -3.14
N ALA A 41 1.26 13.31 -1.95
CA ALA A 41 0.22 13.60 -0.97
C ALA A 41 0.40 15.02 -0.42
N GLU A 42 -0.71 15.75 -0.29
CA GLU A 42 -0.71 17.01 0.43
C GLU A 42 -0.31 16.77 1.88
N THR A 43 0.64 17.55 2.39
CA THR A 43 1.21 17.40 3.74
C THR A 43 0.45 18.20 4.79
N ASP A 44 -0.75 18.68 4.45
CA ASP A 44 -1.57 19.49 5.35
C ASP A 44 -2.05 18.65 6.54
N ALA A 45 -2.05 19.27 7.71
CA ALA A 45 -2.19 18.58 9.00
C ALA A 45 -3.45 17.71 9.12
N GLU A 46 -4.52 18.04 8.39
CA GLU A 46 -5.79 17.30 8.37
C GLU A 46 -5.73 15.98 7.58
N HIS A 47 -4.75 15.83 6.68
CA HIS A 47 -4.54 14.63 5.86
C HIS A 47 -3.39 13.75 6.37
N LEU A 48 -2.70 14.17 7.43
CA LEU A 48 -1.60 13.41 7.99
C LEU A 48 -2.10 12.24 8.84
N LEU A 49 -1.64 11.05 8.50
CA LEU A 49 -1.71 9.88 9.38
C LEU A 49 -0.96 10.15 10.70
N PRO A 50 -1.35 9.47 11.80
CA PRO A 50 -0.64 9.59 13.07
C PRO A 50 0.84 9.22 12.91
N ALA A 51 1.69 9.79 13.78
CA ALA A 51 3.07 9.35 13.86
C ALA A 51 3.10 7.87 14.26
N LEU A 52 3.80 7.05 13.48
CA LEU A 52 3.88 5.61 13.68
C LEU A 52 4.75 5.23 14.89
N SER A 53 5.61 6.14 15.33
CA SER A 53 6.49 5.96 16.48
C SER A 53 5.80 6.35 17.79
N HIS A 54 4.65 5.73 18.06
CA HIS A 54 3.79 6.07 19.20
C HIS A 54 4.41 5.81 20.57
N ALA A 55 5.42 4.93 20.64
CA ALA A 55 6.18 4.63 21.85
C ALA A 55 7.48 5.47 21.98
N GLY A 56 7.65 6.50 21.15
CA GLY A 56 8.82 7.39 21.14
C GLY A 56 9.99 6.87 20.28
N PRO A 57 11.21 7.39 20.48
CA PRO A 57 12.41 6.95 19.77
C PRO A 57 12.67 5.45 19.88
N GLY A 58 12.99 4.80 18.75
CA GLY A 58 13.29 3.37 18.76
C GLY A 58 13.29 2.72 17.38
N THR A 59 13.19 1.40 17.36
CA THR A 59 12.96 0.63 16.14
C THR A 59 11.55 0.07 16.16
N TYR A 60 10.87 0.17 15.03
CA TYR A 60 9.51 -0.30 14.87
C TYR A 60 9.47 -1.38 13.80
N ARG A 61 8.68 -2.42 14.05
CA ARG A 61 8.30 -3.39 13.04
C ARG A 61 6.97 -2.94 12.44
N LEU A 62 6.91 -2.92 11.12
CA LEU A 62 5.70 -2.63 10.37
C LEU A 62 5.31 -3.93 9.65
N ARG A 63 4.08 -4.39 9.85
CA ARG A 63 3.42 -5.35 8.97
C ARG A 63 2.56 -4.59 7.98
N VAL A 64 2.89 -4.70 6.71
CA VAL A 64 2.17 -4.08 5.61
C VAL A 64 1.38 -5.14 4.88
N HIS A 65 0.07 -4.98 4.86
CA HIS A 65 -0.82 -5.73 3.98
C HIS A 65 -1.25 -4.84 2.82
N ALA A 66 -1.18 -5.37 1.60
CA ALA A 66 -1.57 -4.65 0.40
C ALA A 66 -2.44 -5.52 -0.53
N ARG A 67 -3.41 -4.90 -1.18
CA ARG A 67 -4.24 -5.46 -2.27
C ARG A 67 -4.69 -4.34 -3.21
N GLY A 68 -5.19 -4.70 -4.39
CA GLY A 68 -5.68 -3.72 -5.38
C GLY A 68 -4.59 -3.13 -6.30
N ARG A 69 -3.32 -3.46 -6.03
CA ARG A 69 -2.14 -2.95 -6.76
C ARG A 69 -1.93 -3.59 -8.14
N ASP A 70 -3.02 -3.98 -8.80
CA ASP A 70 -2.97 -4.71 -10.07
C ASP A 70 -3.00 -3.76 -11.29
N THR A 71 -3.35 -2.48 -11.08
CA THR A 71 -3.20 -1.40 -12.07
C THR A 71 -1.99 -0.52 -11.78
N ASP A 72 -1.17 -0.24 -12.79
CA ASP A 72 -0.14 0.79 -12.69
C ASP A 72 -0.82 2.16 -12.55
N PRO A 73 -0.63 2.91 -11.45
CA PRO A 73 -1.23 4.23 -11.26
C PRO A 73 -0.77 5.24 -12.34
N ALA A 74 0.36 5.02 -13.01
CA ALA A 74 0.80 5.81 -14.16
C ALA A 74 0.15 5.34 -15.48
N ALA A 75 -0.28 4.08 -15.57
CA ALA A 75 -0.94 3.58 -16.77
C ALA A 75 -2.40 4.05 -16.89
N SER A 76 -3.06 4.37 -15.76
CA SER A 76 -4.37 5.05 -15.79
C SER A 76 -4.32 6.50 -16.26
N GLU A 77 -3.13 7.10 -16.38
CA GLU A 77 -2.95 8.44 -16.97
C GLU A 77 -2.83 8.42 -18.50
N ASN A 78 -2.92 7.25 -19.14
CA ASN A 78 -3.17 7.16 -20.58
C ASN A 78 -4.68 7.33 -20.88
N TYR A 79 -5.29 8.40 -20.36
CA TYR A 79 -6.47 8.94 -21.01
C TYR A 79 -5.97 9.60 -22.31
N ASP A 80 -6.12 8.88 -23.42
CA ASP A 80 -5.91 9.45 -24.75
C ASP A 80 -6.98 10.53 -24.97
N TRP A 81 -6.66 11.77 -24.59
CA TRP A 81 -7.53 12.93 -24.79
C TRP A 81 -7.77 13.24 -26.28
N ASP A 82 -6.93 12.69 -27.18
CA ASP A 82 -7.09 12.81 -28.64
C ASP A 82 -7.93 11.67 -29.25
N ALA A 83 -8.33 10.65 -28.48
CA ALA A 83 -9.15 9.52 -28.97
C ALA A 83 -10.67 9.72 -28.86
N VAL A 84 -11.15 10.96 -28.68
CA VAL A 84 -12.57 11.26 -28.91
C VAL A 84 -12.86 11.39 -30.41
N GLU A 85 -12.74 10.30 -31.15
CA GLU A 85 -13.49 10.17 -32.39
C GLU A 85 -14.96 10.01 -32.02
N GLU A 86 -15.76 11.04 -32.33
CA GLU A 86 -17.22 11.02 -32.27
C GLU A 86 -17.78 9.87 -33.13
N ASP A 87 -17.99 8.69 -32.54
CA ASP A 87 -19.10 7.76 -32.83
C ASP A 87 -18.79 6.38 -32.22
N VAL A 88 -19.26 6.13 -31.01
CA VAL A 88 -19.57 4.77 -30.58
C VAL A 88 -20.94 4.79 -29.93
N VAL A 89 -21.91 4.31 -30.70
CA VAL A 89 -23.31 4.10 -30.29
C VAL A 89 -23.37 2.81 -29.47
N ASP A 90 -24.08 2.89 -28.33
CA ASP A 90 -24.48 1.84 -27.38
C ASP A 90 -24.28 0.37 -27.83
N ASP A 91 -23.30 -0.28 -27.22
CA ASP A 91 -23.39 -1.68 -26.78
C ASP A 91 -22.47 -1.85 -25.55
N TYR A 92 -22.80 -1.15 -24.46
CA TYR A 92 -22.24 -1.48 -23.15
C TYR A 92 -22.88 -2.80 -22.70
N ASP A 93 -22.27 -3.90 -23.13
CA ASP A 93 -22.47 -5.23 -22.55
C ASP A 93 -22.19 -5.10 -21.05
N ASP A 94 -23.18 -5.47 -20.23
CA ASP A 94 -23.17 -5.46 -18.75
C ASP A 94 -22.16 -6.49 -18.18
N ALA A 95 -20.99 -6.64 -18.79
CA ALA A 95 -19.86 -7.32 -18.20
C ALA A 95 -19.47 -6.51 -16.97
N GLU A 96 -19.98 -6.95 -15.81
CA GLU A 96 -19.82 -6.30 -14.51
C GLU A 96 -18.50 -5.56 -14.46
N ASP A 97 -18.59 -4.23 -14.42
CA ASP A 97 -17.48 -3.30 -14.30
C ASP A 97 -16.64 -3.77 -13.12
N GLN A 98 -15.66 -4.62 -13.46
CA GLN A 98 -14.80 -5.31 -12.52
C GLN A 98 -13.76 -4.27 -12.17
N THR A 99 -14.23 -3.22 -11.50
CA THR A 99 -13.41 -2.18 -10.91
C THR A 99 -12.40 -2.92 -10.07
N ASP A 100 -11.15 -2.94 -10.53
CA ASP A 100 -10.08 -3.51 -9.75
C ASP A 100 -10.17 -2.88 -8.36
N PRO A 101 -10.21 -3.67 -7.28
CA PRO A 101 -10.48 -3.12 -5.97
C PRO A 101 -9.45 -2.03 -5.71
N ALA A 102 -9.90 -0.82 -5.41
CA ALA A 102 -9.03 0.32 -5.21
C ALA A 102 -7.86 -0.02 -4.28
N ASP A 103 -6.66 0.48 -4.59
CA ASP A 103 -5.45 0.30 -3.78
C ASP A 103 -5.74 0.43 -2.28
N GLU A 104 -5.53 -0.65 -1.53
CA GLU A 104 -5.82 -0.70 -0.10
C GLU A 104 -4.62 -1.21 0.67
N PHE A 105 -4.32 -0.51 1.77
CA PHE A 105 -3.21 -0.81 2.66
C PHE A 105 -3.67 -0.84 4.12
N LEU A 106 -3.23 -1.88 4.84
CA LEU A 106 -3.24 -1.93 6.30
C LEU A 106 -1.79 -1.96 6.79
N ILE A 107 -1.45 -1.02 7.67
CA ILE A 107 -0.12 -0.91 8.26
C ILE A 107 -0.26 -1.08 9.77
N ALA A 108 0.09 -2.26 10.28
CA ALA A 108 0.18 -2.51 11.71
C ALA A 108 1.61 -2.25 12.20
N VAL A 109 1.76 -1.47 13.27
CA VAL A 109 3.06 -0.99 13.75
C VAL A 109 3.23 -1.33 15.23
N TRP A 110 4.39 -1.87 15.59
CA TRP A 110 4.75 -2.09 16.99
C TRP A 110 6.25 -1.90 17.27
N PRO A 111 6.64 -1.49 18.49
CA PRO A 111 8.04 -1.45 18.89
C PRO A 111 8.67 -2.85 18.82
N ALA A 112 9.85 -2.96 18.23
CA ALA A 112 10.55 -4.24 18.11
C ALA A 112 12.06 -4.08 18.01
N SER A 113 12.79 -5.11 18.41
CA SER A 113 14.21 -5.22 18.07
C SER A 113 14.40 -5.39 16.56
N HIS A 114 15.56 -4.96 16.07
CA HIS A 114 15.92 -5.17 14.67
C HIS A 114 15.95 -6.66 14.30
N ALA A 115 15.45 -6.96 13.12
CA ALA A 115 15.29 -8.27 12.50
C ALA A 115 15.22 -8.12 10.97
N PRO A 116 15.62 -9.12 10.18
CA PRO A 116 15.48 -9.08 8.72
C PRO A 116 14.01 -8.93 8.27
N PRO A 117 13.77 -8.39 7.07
CA PRO A 117 12.44 -8.42 6.46
C PRO A 117 11.91 -9.85 6.33
N VAL A 118 10.59 -10.02 6.49
CA VAL A 118 9.92 -11.32 6.31
C VAL A 118 8.75 -11.15 5.35
N SER A 119 8.74 -11.95 4.29
CA SER A 119 7.63 -12.01 3.33
C SER A 119 6.70 -13.15 3.72
N HIS A 120 5.47 -12.84 4.13
CA HIS A 120 4.47 -13.84 4.52
C HIS A 120 3.61 -14.28 3.33
N LYS A 121 3.31 -13.36 2.41
CA LYS A 121 2.59 -13.61 1.16
C LYS A 121 3.03 -12.59 0.13
N LEU A 122 3.27 -13.02 -1.12
CA LEU A 122 3.65 -12.13 -2.22
C LEU A 122 3.00 -12.62 -3.52
N THR A 123 1.74 -12.26 -3.74
CA THR A 123 0.94 -12.74 -4.88
C THR A 123 0.49 -11.63 -5.83
N GLY A 124 0.82 -10.36 -5.54
CA GLY A 124 0.56 -9.25 -6.47
C GLY A 124 1.42 -9.35 -7.73
N VAL A 125 0.81 -9.11 -8.89
CA VAL A 125 1.46 -9.22 -10.22
C VAL A 125 2.53 -8.13 -10.37
N TYR A 126 2.17 -6.87 -10.11
CA TYR A 126 3.09 -5.74 -10.16
C TYR A 126 4.30 -5.93 -9.24
N GLY A 127 4.08 -6.42 -8.03
CA GLY A 127 5.15 -6.75 -7.10
C GLY A 127 6.08 -7.85 -7.62
N ALA A 128 5.56 -8.83 -8.37
CA ALA A 128 6.35 -9.89 -8.97
C ALA A 128 7.24 -9.37 -10.12
N GLU A 129 6.71 -8.49 -10.97
CA GLU A 129 7.45 -7.87 -12.07
C GLU A 129 8.68 -7.09 -11.58
N LEU A 130 8.51 -6.24 -10.56
CA LEU A 130 9.62 -5.46 -9.98
C LEU A 130 10.73 -6.34 -9.38
N ARG A 131 10.39 -7.52 -8.83
CA ARG A 131 11.38 -8.48 -8.33
C ARG A 131 12.14 -9.18 -9.46
N GLY A 132 11.48 -9.42 -10.59
CA GLY A 132 12.11 -10.02 -11.79
C GLY A 132 13.01 -9.04 -12.56
N ALA A 133 12.76 -7.74 -12.44
CA ALA A 133 13.54 -6.68 -13.08
C ALA A 133 14.87 -6.34 -12.37
N SER A 134 15.12 -6.92 -11.18
CA SER A 134 16.42 -6.82 -10.50
C SER A 134 17.29 -8.03 -10.84
N LEU A 135 17.95 -8.02 -12.01
CA LEU A 135 19.04 -8.93 -12.40
C LEU A 135 20.18 -8.16 -13.05
#